data_AF-A0A1S3QYI3-F1
#
_entry.id   AF-A0A1S3QYI3-F1
#
_cell.length_a   1.000
_cell.length_b   1.000
_cell.length_c   1.000
_cell.angle_alpha   90.00
_cell.angle_beta   90.00
_cell.angle_gamma   90.00
#
_symmetry.space_group_name_H-M   'P 1'
#
loop_
_entity.id
_entity.type
_entity.pdbx_description
1 polymer ?
#
loop_
_entity_poly.entity_id
_entity_poly.type
_entity_poly.pdbx_seq_one_letter_code
_entity_poly.pdbx_strand_id
1 'polypeptide(L)'
;DHVVGLETITKMSESSAPSATKSKKGMFRTVGQLYKESLGKLMTTLNNTQPNFIRCIIPNHEKRAGKLDANLVLEQLRCNGVLEGIRICRQGFPNRIVFQEFRQRYEILAANCIPKGFMDGKQACQLM
;
A
#
# COMPACT_ATOMS: atom_id res chain seq x y z
N ASP A 1 10.59 -1.04 -23.55
CA ASP A 1 10.58 -0.60 -22.14
C ASP A 1 11.44 0.64 -21.94
N HIS A 2 10.82 1.83 -21.93
CA HIS A 2 11.51 3.07 -21.56
C HIS A 2 11.54 3.19 -20.04
N VAL A 3 12.70 2.95 -19.43
CA VAL A 3 12.93 3.18 -18.00
C VAL A 3 12.98 4.69 -17.77
N VAL A 4 11.83 5.29 -17.46
CA VAL A 4 11.73 6.69 -17.06
C VAL A 4 12.52 6.87 -15.76
N GLY A 5 13.63 7.62 -15.83
CA GLY A 5 14.39 8.04 -14.64
C GLY A 5 15.91 7.86 -14.69
N LEU A 6 16.45 7.16 -15.69
CA LEU A 6 17.91 7.02 -15.82
C LEU A 6 18.57 8.36 -16.20
N GLU A 7 17.90 9.16 -17.02
CA GLU A 7 18.36 10.48 -17.46
C GLU A 7 18.37 11.56 -16.35
N THR A 8 17.67 11.34 -15.24
CA THR A 8 17.79 12.19 -14.05
C THR A 8 19.10 11.91 -13.28
N ILE A 9 19.62 10.69 -13.37
CA ILE A 9 20.87 10.28 -12.70
C ILE A 9 22.08 10.72 -13.55
N THR A 10 22.01 10.60 -14.87
CA THR A 10 23.12 10.95 -15.79
C THR A 10 23.40 12.46 -15.84
N LYS A 11 22.41 13.34 -15.61
CA LYS A 11 22.64 14.80 -15.59
C LYS A 11 23.41 15.31 -14.36
N MET A 12 23.71 14.48 -13.37
CA MET A 12 24.48 14.89 -12.19
C MET A 12 25.99 14.61 -12.27
N SER A 13 26.48 13.93 -13.32
CA SER A 13 27.90 13.55 -13.42
C SER A 13 28.78 14.39 -14.37
N GLU A 14 28.22 15.33 -15.15
CA GLU A 14 28.95 16.02 -16.24
C GLU A 14 29.34 17.49 -15.99
N SER A 15 29.45 17.92 -14.74
CA SER A 15 29.98 19.26 -14.44
C SER A 15 31.03 19.20 -13.33
N SER A 16 32.19 18.64 -13.67
CA SER A 16 33.42 18.68 -12.88
C SER A 16 34.53 19.40 -13.67
N ALA A 17 34.36 20.71 -13.87
CA ALA A 17 35.47 21.63 -14.10
C ALA A 17 35.67 22.46 -12.82
N PRO A 18 36.90 22.63 -12.31
CA PRO A 18 37.14 23.24 -11.02
C PRO A 18 37.11 24.77 -11.17
N SER A 19 35.93 25.38 -11.00
CA SER A 19 35.86 26.82 -10.71
C SER A 19 35.46 27.00 -9.25
N ALA A 20 36.42 27.51 -8.48
CA ALA A 20 36.27 27.86 -7.08
C ALA A 20 35.19 28.94 -6.90
N THR A 21 33.94 28.51 -6.75
CA THR A 21 32.87 29.35 -6.22
C THR A 21 32.58 28.88 -4.81
N LYS A 22 32.93 29.73 -3.84
CA LYS A 22 32.63 29.55 -2.42
C LYS A 22 31.18 29.09 -2.27
N SER A 23 30.98 27.83 -1.91
CA SER A 23 29.68 27.27 -1.62
C SER A 23 29.03 28.13 -0.54
N LYS A 24 27.91 28.79 -0.87
CA LYS A 24 27.11 29.56 0.10
C LYS A 24 26.87 28.68 1.32
N LYS A 25 27.45 29.08 2.45
CA LYS A 25 27.44 28.40 3.74
C LYS A 25 25.98 28.28 4.20
N GLY A 26 25.35 27.12 3.99
CA GLY A 26 23.97 26.90 4.43
C GLY A 26 23.15 25.80 3.75
N MET A 27 23.61 25.19 2.64
CA MET A 27 22.79 24.19 1.93
C MET A 27 23.53 22.92 1.51
N PHE A 28 24.45 22.45 2.35
CA PHE A 28 25.04 21.12 2.14
C PHE A 28 24.06 20.05 2.63
N ARG A 29 23.43 19.33 1.69
CA ARG A 29 22.53 18.21 2.00
C ARG A 29 23.32 16.91 1.89
N THR A 30 23.31 16.12 2.95
CA THR A 30 23.91 14.77 2.91
C THR A 30 23.06 13.85 2.03
N VAL A 31 23.67 12.80 1.50
CA VAL A 31 22.94 11.75 0.75
C VAL A 31 21.81 11.17 1.61
N GLY A 32 22.02 10.99 2.91
CA GLY A 32 20.99 10.54 3.85
C GLY A 32 19.80 11.51 3.96
N GLN A 33 20.06 12.82 3.97
CA GLN A 33 18.99 13.82 4.00
C GLN A 33 18.18 13.82 2.69
N LEU A 34 18.85 13.70 1.55
CA LEU A 34 18.18 13.59 0.25
C LEU A 34 17.32 12.33 0.15
N TYR A 35 17.83 11.19 0.61
CA TYR A 35 17.07 9.94 0.64
C TYR A 35 15.86 10.02 1.57
N LYS A 36 16.03 10.57 2.78
CA LYS A 36 14.94 10.76 3.73
C LYS A 36 13.80 11.60 3.15
N GLU A 37 14.14 12.70 2.47
CA GLU A 37 13.15 13.55 1.81
C GLU A 37 12.44 12.83 0.66
N SER A 38 13.18 12.07 -0.15
CA SER A 38 12.61 11.27 -1.23
C SER A 38 11.67 10.18 -0.71
N LEU A 39 12.09 9.42 0.29
CA LEU A 39 11.28 8.39 0.95
C LEU A 39 10.03 9.00 1.61
N GLY A 40 10.16 10.18 2.23
CA GLY A 40 9.02 10.90 2.80
C GLY A 40 7.96 11.24 1.75
N LYS A 41 8.37 11.72 0.57
CA LYS A 41 7.46 11.98 -0.55
C LYS A 41 6.76 10.70 -1.02
N LEU A 42 7.49 9.59 -1.16
CA LEU A 42 6.92 8.31 -1.53
C LEU A 42 5.88 7.84 -0.52
N MET A 43 6.18 7.90 0.78
CA MET A 43 5.23 7.47 1.82
C MET A 43 3.98 8.33 1.84
N THR A 44 4.07 9.65 1.60
CA THR A 44 2.90 10.52 1.44
C THR A 44 2.02 10.06 0.28
N THR A 45 2.62 9.74 -0.87
CA THR A 45 1.85 9.23 -2.01
C THR A 45 1.17 7.90 -1.70
N LEU A 46 1.90 6.93 -1.13
CA LEU A 46 1.34 5.62 -0.80
C LEU A 46 0.21 5.69 0.23
N ASN A 47 0.34 6.54 1.24
CA ASN A 47 -0.68 6.73 2.29
C ASN A 47 -1.98 7.35 1.76
N ASN A 48 -1.95 8.00 0.60
CA ASN A 48 -3.12 8.58 -0.06
C ASN A 48 -3.77 7.62 -1.08
N THR A 49 -3.46 6.33 -1.03
CA THR A 49 -4.02 5.30 -1.92
C THR A 49 -4.67 4.17 -1.12
N GLN A 50 -5.31 3.23 -1.82
CA GLN A 50 -5.71 1.95 -1.25
C GLN A 50 -4.59 0.92 -1.49
N PRO A 51 -3.82 0.55 -0.45
CA PRO A 51 -2.68 -0.33 -0.63
C PRO A 51 -3.10 -1.80 -0.80
N ASN A 52 -2.41 -2.50 -1.70
CA ASN A 52 -2.48 -3.94 -1.85
C ASN A 52 -1.12 -4.54 -1.50
N PHE A 53 -1.08 -5.40 -0.47
CA PHE A 53 0.18 -5.94 0.03
C PHE A 53 0.45 -7.34 -0.54
N ILE A 54 1.57 -7.48 -1.25
CA ILE A 54 2.12 -8.77 -1.68
C ILE A 54 3.33 -9.08 -0.79
N ARG A 55 3.25 -10.14 0.00
CA ARG A 55 4.33 -10.59 0.90
C ARG A 55 5.07 -11.76 0.27
N CYS A 56 6.20 -11.49 -0.35
CA CYS A 56 7.07 -12.54 -0.89
C CYS A 56 7.68 -13.36 0.25
N ILE A 57 7.74 -14.69 0.08
CA ILE A 57 8.33 -15.62 1.04
C ILE A 57 9.46 -16.38 0.37
N ILE A 58 10.63 -16.37 1.01
CA ILE A 58 11.80 -17.13 0.56
C ILE A 58 11.65 -18.57 1.08
N PRO A 59 11.56 -19.59 0.21
CA PRO A 59 11.36 -20.96 0.65
C PRO A 59 12.65 -21.62 1.16
N ASN A 60 13.82 -21.21 0.68
CA ASN A 60 15.13 -21.69 1.12
C ASN A 60 16.26 -20.75 0.69
N HIS A 61 17.41 -20.76 1.38
CA HIS A 61 18.60 -19.98 1.01
C HIS A 61 19.51 -20.67 -0.02
N GLU A 62 19.32 -21.95 -0.27
CA GLU A 62 20.13 -22.74 -1.22
C GLU A 62 19.75 -22.49 -2.68
N LYS A 63 18.74 -21.66 -2.95
CA LYS A 63 18.20 -21.37 -4.29
C LYS A 63 17.74 -22.64 -5.02
N ARG A 64 17.29 -23.66 -4.29
CA ARG A 64 16.80 -24.92 -4.88
C ARG A 64 15.29 -24.86 -5.09
N ALA A 65 14.85 -25.15 -6.31
CA ALA A 65 13.43 -25.34 -6.60
C ALA A 65 12.88 -26.57 -5.85
N GLY A 66 11.61 -26.52 -5.42
CA GLY A 66 10.94 -27.62 -4.72
C GLY A 66 11.41 -27.89 -3.28
N LYS A 67 12.43 -27.18 -2.78
CA LYS A 67 12.89 -27.27 -1.38
C LYS A 67 12.22 -26.18 -0.54
N LEU A 68 11.69 -26.56 0.62
CA LEU A 68 11.15 -25.63 1.61
C LEU A 68 11.80 -25.88 2.97
N ASP A 69 12.31 -24.80 3.57
CA ASP A 69 12.80 -24.77 4.95
C ASP A 69 11.69 -24.22 5.86
N ALA A 70 11.15 -25.10 6.71
CA ALA A 70 10.01 -24.78 7.55
C ALA A 70 10.32 -23.70 8.59
N ASN A 71 11.51 -23.70 9.19
CA ASN A 71 11.86 -22.73 10.23
C ASN A 71 12.05 -21.34 9.63
N LEU A 72 12.73 -21.27 8.48
CA LEU A 72 12.90 -20.03 7.73
C LEU A 72 11.55 -19.41 7.32
N VAL A 73 10.63 -20.22 6.79
CA VAL A 73 9.29 -19.74 6.40
C VAL A 73 8.48 -19.32 7.62
N LEU A 74 8.54 -20.08 8.71
CA LEU A 74 7.82 -19.77 9.94
C LEU A 74 8.26 -18.44 10.55
N GLU A 75 9.58 -18.15 10.55
CA GLU A 75 10.11 -16.87 11.01
C GLU A 75 9.62 -15.71 10.13
N GLN A 76 9.63 -15.86 8.80
CA GLN A 76 9.09 -14.85 7.89
C GLN A 76 7.61 -14.57 8.13
N LEU A 77 6.79 -15.61 8.35
CA LEU A 77 5.36 -15.44 8.63
C LEU A 77 5.11 -14.66 9.93
N ARG A 78 5.94 -14.88 10.95
CA ARG A 78 5.89 -14.14 12.23
C ARG A 78 6.34 -12.70 12.06
N CYS A 79 7.52 -12.47 11.50
CA CYS A 79 8.10 -11.14 11.33
C CYS A 79 7.28 -10.25 10.38
N ASN A 80 6.66 -10.83 9.36
CA ASN A 80 5.78 -10.10 8.44
C ASN A 80 4.37 -9.87 9.01
N GLY A 81 4.03 -10.42 10.19
CA GLY A 81 2.73 -10.27 10.82
C GLY A 81 1.60 -10.93 10.02
N VAL A 82 1.88 -12.00 9.27
CA VAL A 82 0.88 -12.64 8.40
C VAL A 82 -0.26 -13.24 9.22
N LEU A 83 0.07 -13.88 10.36
CA LEU A 83 -0.93 -14.49 11.23
C LEU A 83 -1.83 -13.43 11.89
N GLU A 84 -1.25 -12.29 12.26
CA GLU A 84 -1.97 -11.13 12.80
C GLU A 84 -2.89 -10.52 11.75
N GLY A 85 -2.42 -10.37 10.51
CA GLY A 85 -3.23 -9.91 9.39
C GLY A 85 -4.46 -10.80 9.17
N ILE A 86 -4.27 -12.12 9.13
CA ILE A 86 -5.37 -13.09 8.99
C ILE A 86 -6.35 -12.97 10.17
N ARG A 87 -5.84 -12.85 11.40
CA ARG A 87 -6.67 -12.73 12.61
C ARG A 87 -7.57 -11.50 12.55
N ILE A 88 -7.01 -10.34 12.17
CA ILE A 88 -7.77 -9.09 12.02
C ILE A 88 -8.84 -9.23 10.94
N CYS A 89 -8.52 -9.82 9.79
CA CYS A 89 -9.51 -10.03 8.72
C CYS A 89 -10.66 -10.95 9.14
N ARG A 90 -10.39 -11.95 9.99
CA ARG A 90 -11.40 -12.89 10.49
C ARG A 90 -12.27 -12.31 11.61
N GLN A 91 -11.70 -11.49 12.48
CA GLN A 91 -12.42 -10.88 13.60
C GLN A 91 -13.15 -9.59 13.21
N GLY A 92 -12.70 -8.93 12.12
CA GLY A 92 -13.29 -7.72 11.61
C GLY A 92 -14.31 -7.94 10.50
N PHE A 93 -14.80 -6.83 9.97
CA PHE A 93 -15.64 -6.77 8.77
C PHE A 93 -14.87 -6.00 7.68
N PRO A 94 -14.03 -6.70 6.89
CA PRO A 94 -13.16 -6.04 5.90
C PRO A 94 -13.95 -5.41 4.75
N ASN A 95 -15.12 -5.97 4.44
CA ASN A 95 -16.02 -5.45 3.43
C ASN A 95 -17.00 -4.46 4.08
N ARG A 96 -17.06 -3.25 3.56
CA ARG A 96 -18.01 -2.21 3.96
C ARG A 96 -18.66 -1.63 2.72
N ILE A 97 -19.96 -1.37 2.81
CA ILE A 97 -20.76 -0.82 1.73
C ILE A 97 -21.65 0.28 2.31
N VAL A 98 -21.86 1.35 1.55
CA VAL A 98 -22.74 2.45 1.96
C VAL A 98 -24.19 2.00 1.87
N PHE A 99 -25.05 2.44 2.79
CA PHE A 99 -26.46 2.02 2.84
C PHE A 99 -27.20 2.21 1.51
N GLN A 100 -26.98 3.34 0.83
CA GLN A 100 -27.61 3.60 -0.47
C GLN A 100 -27.18 2.57 -1.53
N GLU A 101 -25.90 2.24 -1.60
CA GLU A 101 -25.37 1.24 -2.55
C GLU A 101 -25.88 -0.17 -2.22
N PHE A 102 -25.94 -0.53 -0.94
CA PHE A 102 -26.47 -1.82 -0.49
C PHE A 102 -27.92 -1.96 -0.93
N ARG A 103 -28.76 -0.96 -0.62
CA ARG A 103 -30.16 -0.94 -1.02
C ARG A 103 -30.28 -1.07 -2.54
N GLN A 104 -29.67 -0.15 -3.28
CA GLN A 104 -29.78 -0.13 -4.75
C GLN A 104 -29.34 -1.45 -5.40
N ARG A 105 -28.30 -2.11 -4.86
CA ARG A 105 -27.78 -3.36 -5.41
C ARG A 105 -28.64 -4.58 -5.05
N TYR A 106 -29.22 -4.62 -3.85
CA TYR A 106 -29.88 -5.83 -3.32
C TYR A 106 -31.40 -5.72 -3.16
N GLU A 107 -32.03 -4.59 -3.49
CA GLU A 107 -33.49 -4.38 -3.35
C GLU A 107 -34.31 -5.40 -4.17
N ILE A 108 -33.77 -5.90 -5.28
CA ILE A 108 -34.40 -6.96 -6.07
C ILE A 108 -34.58 -8.27 -5.27
N LEU A 109 -33.73 -8.53 -4.28
CA LEU A 109 -33.83 -9.72 -3.42
C LEU A 109 -34.89 -9.55 -2.32
N ALA A 110 -35.30 -8.31 -2.02
CA ALA A 110 -36.17 -7.94 -0.91
C ALA A 110 -37.29 -6.96 -1.33
N ALA A 111 -37.88 -7.19 -2.52
CA ALA A 111 -38.73 -6.23 -3.23
C ALA A 111 -39.96 -5.73 -2.45
N ASN A 112 -40.43 -6.48 -1.45
CA ASN A 112 -41.62 -6.14 -0.67
C ASN A 112 -41.29 -5.68 0.77
N CYS A 113 -40.01 -5.64 1.15
CA CYS A 113 -39.60 -5.30 2.53
C CYS A 113 -39.65 -3.80 2.82
N ILE A 114 -39.59 -2.95 1.78
CA ILE A 114 -39.55 -1.49 1.92
C ILE A 114 -40.89 -0.88 1.51
N PRO A 115 -41.59 -0.17 2.43
CA PRO A 115 -42.80 0.57 2.12
C PRO A 115 -42.57 1.66 1.07
N LYS A 116 -43.62 1.95 0.29
CA LYS A 116 -43.60 3.06 -0.67
C LYS A 116 -43.48 4.39 0.07
N GLY A 117 -42.48 5.19 -0.29
CA GLY A 117 -42.25 6.51 0.30
C GLY A 117 -40.77 6.76 0.56
N PHE A 118 -40.47 7.91 1.16
CA PHE A 118 -39.14 8.22 1.63
C PHE A 118 -38.85 7.47 2.94
N MET A 119 -37.66 6.88 3.04
CA MET A 119 -37.18 6.18 4.24
C MET A 119 -35.68 6.42 4.39
N ASP A 120 -35.22 6.53 5.62
CA ASP A 120 -33.80 6.62 5.94
C ASP A 120 -33.03 5.39 5.42
N GLY A 121 -31.83 5.61 4.88
CA GLY A 121 -31.04 4.56 4.24
C GLY A 121 -30.63 3.45 5.20
N LYS A 122 -30.31 3.78 6.46
CA LYS A 122 -29.94 2.78 7.47
C LYS A 122 -31.15 1.93 7.83
N GLN A 123 -32.32 2.54 8.06
CA GLN A 123 -33.55 1.81 8.36
C GLN A 123 -33.98 0.91 7.19
N ALA A 124 -33.91 1.43 5.96
CA ALA A 124 -34.23 0.64 4.77
C ALA A 124 -33.35 -0.61 4.64
N CYS A 125 -32.03 -0.49 4.88
CA CYS A 125 -31.11 -1.64 4.86
C CYS A 125 -31.33 -2.64 5.99
N GLN A 126 -31.94 -2.24 7.11
CA GLN A 126 -32.27 -3.15 8.22
C GLN A 126 -33.54 -3.98 7.94
N LEU A 127 -34.43 -3.48 7.08
CA LEU A 127 -35.67 -4.16 6.70
C LEU A 127 -35.49 -5.14 5.53
N MET A 128 -34.53 -4.86 4.66
CA MET A 128 -34.15 -5.73 3.53
C MET A 128 -33.43 -6.99 3.99
#